data_AF-A0A7S3NLB0-F1
#
_entry.id   AF-A0A7S3NLB0-F1
#
_cell.length_a   1.000
_cell.length_b   1.000
_cell.length_c   1.000
_cell.angle_alpha   90.00
_cell.angle_beta   90.00
_cell.angle_gamma   90.00
#
_symmetry.space_group_name_H-M   'P 1'
#
loop_
_entity.id
_entity.type
_entity.pdbx_description
1 polymer ?
#
loop_
_entity_poly.entity_id
_entity_poly.type
_entity_poly.pdbx_seq_one_letter_code
_entity_poly.pdbx_strand_id
1 'polypeptide(L)'
;MMKTKWTIAEAGAIPPLVNLLTSGTADAKENAAAALWNLAVNDEIEVAIAEAGAIPPFVDLLTSGTAVAKEKAAGALGNLAANNEKNKVTIAEAGAIPSNTAARQPAYF
;
A
#
# COMPACT_ATOMS: atom_id res chain seq x y z
N MET A 1 -16.21 13.65 15.67
CA MET A 1 -16.56 14.13 14.30
C MET A 1 -15.73 13.39 13.24
N MET A 2 -15.88 12.07 13.06
CA MET A 2 -15.07 11.26 12.11
C MET A 2 -15.84 10.89 10.82
N LYS A 3 -16.83 11.68 10.40
CA LYS A 3 -17.69 11.30 9.25
C LYS A 3 -17.03 11.54 7.89
N THR A 4 -16.20 12.57 7.71
CA THR A 4 -15.74 13.02 6.38
C THR A 4 -14.85 12.00 5.65
N LYS A 5 -13.95 11.32 6.37
CA LYS A 5 -13.01 10.36 5.75
C LYS A 5 -13.72 9.12 5.21
N TRP A 6 -14.72 8.65 5.96
CA TRP A 6 -15.62 7.57 5.54
C TRP A 6 -16.42 7.96 4.30
N THR A 7 -16.97 9.18 4.27
CA THR A 7 -17.76 9.66 3.12
C THR A 7 -16.91 9.76 1.84
N ILE A 8 -15.62 10.12 1.95
CA ILE A 8 -14.72 10.21 0.79
C ILE A 8 -14.38 8.82 0.25
N ALA A 9 -14.15 7.84 1.13
CA ALA A 9 -13.94 6.45 0.74
C ALA A 9 -15.19 5.86 0.06
N GLU A 10 -16.38 6.03 0.66
CA GLU A 10 -17.66 5.59 0.09
C GLU A 10 -18.06 6.35 -1.18
N ALA A 11 -17.63 7.61 -1.35
CA ALA A 11 -17.86 8.38 -2.56
C ALA A 11 -17.05 7.88 -3.78
N GLY A 12 -16.33 6.76 -3.66
CA GLY A 12 -15.59 6.14 -4.75
C GLY A 12 -14.26 6.82 -5.05
N ALA A 13 -13.65 7.50 -4.07
CA ALA A 13 -12.34 8.12 -4.26
C ALA A 13 -11.18 7.11 -4.30
N ILE A 14 -11.38 5.89 -3.76
CA ILE A 14 -10.33 4.87 -3.67
C ILE A 14 -9.84 4.42 -5.07
N PRO A 15 -10.70 3.96 -6.01
CA PRO A 15 -10.22 3.50 -7.31
C PRO A 15 -9.49 4.58 -8.14
N PRO A 16 -9.93 5.84 -8.21
CA PRO A 16 -9.18 6.93 -8.85
C PRO A 16 -7.81 7.18 -8.22
N LEU A 17 -7.71 7.11 -6.89
CA LEU A 17 -6.43 7.28 -6.18
C LEU A 17 -5.46 6.12 -6.46
N VAL A 18 -5.97 4.89 -6.53
CA VAL A 18 -5.17 3.71 -6.91
C VAL A 18 -4.69 3.82 -8.36
N ASN A 19 -5.53 4.30 -9.28
CA ASN A 19 -5.09 4.59 -10.64
C ASN A 19 -4.02 5.70 -10.68
N LEU A 20 -4.13 6.72 -9.83
CA LEU A 20 -3.13 7.77 -9.76
C LEU A 20 -1.78 7.25 -9.24
N LEU A 21 -1.77 6.27 -8.33
CA LEU A 21 -0.56 5.59 -7.88
C LEU A 21 0.17 4.85 -9.02
N THR A 22 -0.56 4.33 -10.01
CA THR A 22 0.04 3.57 -11.12
C THR A 22 0.46 4.48 -12.26
N SER A 23 -0.43 5.36 -12.73
CA SER A 23 -0.25 6.13 -13.97
C SER A 23 0.10 7.60 -13.77
N GLY A 24 0.15 8.09 -12.52
CA GLY A 24 0.44 9.49 -12.22
C GLY A 24 1.91 9.89 -12.41
N THR A 25 2.18 11.20 -12.40
CA THR A 25 3.54 11.74 -12.24
C THR A 25 4.09 11.41 -10.84
N ALA A 26 5.40 11.58 -10.61
CA ALA A 26 5.99 11.33 -9.29
C ALA A 26 5.25 12.07 -8.15
N ASP A 27 4.96 13.35 -8.34
CA ASP A 27 4.19 14.17 -7.39
C ASP A 27 2.74 13.69 -7.22
N ALA A 28 2.10 13.24 -8.31
CA ALA A 28 0.74 12.71 -8.24
C ALA A 28 0.69 11.38 -7.47
N LYS A 29 1.68 10.50 -7.68
CA LYS A 29 1.83 9.24 -6.95
C LYS A 29 2.07 9.49 -5.46
N GLU A 30 2.91 10.46 -5.11
CA GLU A 30 3.16 10.84 -3.72
C GLU A 30 1.88 11.37 -3.04
N ASN A 31 1.17 12.29 -3.70
CA ASN A 31 -0.08 12.84 -3.18
C ASN A 31 -1.17 11.76 -3.05
N ALA A 32 -1.26 10.83 -4.00
CA ALA A 32 -2.19 9.71 -3.92
C ALA A 32 -1.85 8.78 -2.76
N ALA A 33 -0.56 8.48 -2.55
CA ALA A 33 -0.09 7.65 -1.45
C ALA A 33 -0.40 8.30 -0.10
N ALA A 34 -0.17 9.61 0.03
CA ALA A 34 -0.50 10.37 1.23
C ALA A 34 -2.01 10.41 1.48
N ALA A 35 -2.83 10.57 0.43
CA ALA A 35 -4.28 10.57 0.55
C ALA A 35 -4.80 9.21 1.02
N LEU A 36 -4.35 8.11 0.40
CA LEU A 36 -4.74 6.75 0.76
C LEU A 36 -4.26 6.38 2.17
N TRP A 37 -3.05 6.77 2.57
CA TRP A 37 -2.57 6.59 3.95
C TRP A 37 -3.44 7.34 4.96
N ASN A 38 -3.82 8.58 4.66
CA ASN A 38 -4.68 9.37 5.53
C ASN A 38 -6.14 8.86 5.62
N LEU A 39 -6.57 8.10 4.61
CA LEU A 39 -7.86 7.42 4.55
C LEU A 39 -7.83 6.04 5.25
N ALA A 40 -6.68 5.35 5.25
CA ALA A 40 -6.40 4.10 5.95
C ALA A 40 -6.30 4.30 7.48
N VAL A 41 -7.41 4.76 8.08
CA VAL A 41 -7.58 4.98 9.53
C VAL A 41 -8.76 4.17 10.11
N ASN A 42 -9.42 3.36 9.27
CA ASN A 42 -10.54 2.50 9.64
C ASN A 42 -10.37 1.18 8.88
N ASP A 43 -10.47 0.07 9.59
CA ASP A 43 -10.36 -1.31 9.11
C ASP A 43 -11.18 -1.56 7.83
N GLU A 44 -12.40 -1.02 7.73
CA GLU A 44 -13.23 -1.22 6.54
C GLU A 44 -12.70 -0.45 5.31
N ILE A 45 -12.11 0.75 5.51
CA ILE A 45 -11.47 1.50 4.42
C ILE A 45 -10.18 0.79 3.99
N GLU A 46 -9.43 0.25 4.95
CA GLU A 46 -8.20 -0.50 4.67
C GLU A 46 -8.47 -1.74 3.82
N VAL A 47 -9.53 -2.49 4.14
CA VAL A 47 -9.98 -3.60 3.30
C VAL A 47 -10.35 -3.10 1.89
N ALA A 48 -11.11 -2.02 1.78
CA ALA A 48 -11.49 -1.46 0.48
C ALA A 48 -10.27 -0.98 -0.35
N ILE A 49 -9.26 -0.40 0.27
CA ILE A 49 -7.99 0.00 -0.39
C ILE A 49 -7.22 -1.23 -0.88
N ALA A 50 -7.15 -2.28 -0.07
CA ALA A 50 -6.49 -3.54 -0.46
C ALA A 50 -7.23 -4.23 -1.62
N GLU A 51 -8.57 -4.32 -1.54
CA GLU A 51 -9.42 -4.90 -2.58
C GLU A 51 -9.40 -4.10 -3.89
N ALA A 52 -9.22 -2.78 -3.81
CA ALA A 52 -9.01 -1.93 -4.97
C ALA A 52 -7.64 -2.15 -5.66
N GLY A 53 -6.77 -3.01 -5.11
CA GLY A 53 -5.50 -3.35 -5.73
C GLY A 53 -4.39 -2.35 -5.45
N ALA A 54 -4.44 -1.61 -4.34
CA ALA A 54 -3.43 -0.61 -4.00
C ALA A 54 -2.08 -1.21 -3.56
N ILE A 55 -2.02 -2.49 -3.18
CA ILE A 55 -0.82 -3.13 -2.61
C ILE A 55 0.36 -3.15 -3.59
N PRO A 56 0.25 -3.68 -4.84
CA PRO A 56 1.38 -3.66 -5.78
C PRO A 56 1.90 -2.24 -6.09
N PRO A 57 1.03 -1.24 -6.37
CA PRO A 57 1.47 0.15 -6.55
C PRO A 57 2.22 0.73 -5.35
N PHE A 58 1.81 0.41 -4.12
CA PHE A 58 2.55 0.83 -2.93
C PHE A 58 3.94 0.19 -2.86
N VAL A 59 4.08 -1.07 -3.23
CA VAL A 59 5.40 -1.74 -3.26
C VAL A 59 6.29 -1.17 -4.37
N ASP A 60 5.73 -0.84 -5.52
CA ASP A 60 6.47 -0.12 -6.57
C ASP A 60 6.95 1.25 -6.08
N LEU A 61 6.14 1.95 -5.27
CA LEU A 61 6.52 3.23 -4.66
C LEU A 61 7.63 3.08 -3.61
N LEU A 62 7.69 1.97 -2.87
CA LEU A 62 8.80 1.68 -1.95
C LEU A 62 10.14 1.59 -2.68
N THR A 63 10.14 1.10 -3.93
CA THR A 63 11.37 0.94 -4.71
C THR A 63 11.70 2.20 -5.51
N SER A 64 10.72 2.78 -6.20
CA SER A 64 10.88 3.84 -7.20
C SER A 64 10.52 5.27 -6.74
N GLY A 65 9.86 5.43 -5.59
CA GLY A 65 9.37 6.71 -5.09
C GLY A 65 10.45 7.62 -4.47
N THR A 66 10.06 8.86 -4.17
CA THR A 66 10.85 9.80 -3.36
C THR A 66 10.97 9.30 -1.91
N ALA A 67 11.88 9.86 -1.10
CA ALA A 67 12.00 9.47 0.31
C ALA A 67 10.67 9.62 1.08
N VAL A 68 9.92 10.69 0.79
CA VAL A 68 8.59 10.93 1.37
C VAL A 68 7.59 9.89 0.88
N ALA A 69 7.53 9.64 -0.44
CA ALA A 69 6.61 8.67 -0.99
C ALA A 69 6.87 7.24 -0.46
N LYS A 70 8.12 6.87 -0.23
CA LYS A 70 8.52 5.61 0.41
C LYS A 70 8.04 5.52 1.86
N GLU A 71 8.21 6.57 2.65
CA GLU A 71 7.70 6.63 4.03
C GLU A 71 6.18 6.44 4.06
N LYS A 72 5.44 7.13 3.18
CA LYS A 72 3.98 7.04 3.10
C LYS A 72 3.51 5.67 2.63
N ALA A 73 4.18 5.08 1.64
CA ALA A 73 3.90 3.73 1.18
C ALA A 73 4.17 2.69 2.29
N ALA A 74 5.28 2.81 3.02
CA ALA A 74 5.60 1.93 4.14
C ALA A 74 4.55 2.02 5.26
N GLY A 75 4.12 3.24 5.60
CA GLY A 75 3.07 3.47 6.59
C GLY A 75 1.72 2.89 6.17
N ALA A 76 1.32 3.11 4.91
CA ALA A 76 0.08 2.54 4.36
C ALA A 76 0.11 1.01 4.35
N LEU A 77 1.20 0.39 3.89
CA LEU A 77 1.37 -1.06 3.89
C LEU A 77 1.41 -1.63 5.31
N GLY A 78 2.03 -0.92 6.26
CA GLY A 78 2.03 -1.29 7.68
C GLY A 78 0.63 -1.35 8.28
N ASN A 79 -0.22 -0.36 7.98
CA ASN A 79 -1.62 -0.35 8.41
C ASN A 79 -2.40 -1.51 7.75
N LEU A 80 -2.30 -1.65 6.42
CA LEU A 80 -2.97 -2.72 5.67
C LEU A 80 -2.55 -4.13 6.14
N ALA A 81 -1.30 -4.30 6.56
CA ALA A 81 -0.77 -5.53 7.13
C ALA A 81 -1.28 -5.77 8.55
N ALA A 82 -1.35 -4.75 9.40
CA ALA A 82 -1.75 -4.90 10.80
C ALA A 82 -3.15 -5.51 10.95
N ASN A 83 -4.07 -5.16 10.04
CA ASN A 83 -5.49 -5.49 10.17
C ASN A 83 -5.96 -6.66 9.29
N ASN A 84 -5.09 -7.24 8.45
CA ASN A 84 -5.48 -8.36 7.59
C ASN A 84 -4.31 -9.32 7.27
N GLU A 85 -4.39 -10.55 7.77
CA GLU A 85 -3.39 -11.61 7.50
C GLU A 85 -3.20 -11.91 6.01
N LYS A 86 -4.26 -11.83 5.20
CA LYS A 86 -4.17 -12.00 3.74
C LYS A 86 -3.35 -10.87 3.11
N ASN A 87 -3.51 -9.64 3.60
CA ASN A 87 -2.71 -8.52 3.13
C ASN A 87 -1.23 -8.69 3.52
N LYS A 88 -0.93 -9.24 4.71
CA LYS A 88 0.46 -9.56 5.10
C LYS A 88 1.13 -10.49 4.08
N VAL A 89 0.42 -11.53 3.64
CA VAL A 89 0.91 -12.47 2.62
C VAL A 89 1.13 -11.74 1.30
N THR A 90 0.14 -11.00 0.80
CA THR A 90 0.26 -10.25 -0.46
C THR A 90 1.41 -9.22 -0.43
N ILE A 91 1.62 -8.55 0.70
CA ILE A 91 2.71 -7.57 0.87
C ILE A 91 4.07 -8.26 0.89
N ALA A 92 4.17 -9.42 1.54
CA ALA A 92 5.37 -10.24 1.54
C ALA A 92 5.69 -10.80 0.14
N GLU A 93 4.67 -11.25 -0.60
CA GLU A 93 4.79 -11.75 -1.97
C GLU A 93 5.11 -10.66 -2.99
N ALA A 94 4.58 -9.45 -2.79
CA ALA A 94 4.84 -8.30 -3.66
C ALA A 94 6.27 -7.75 -3.54
N GLY A 95 7.07 -8.22 -2.57
CA GLY A 95 8.50 -7.92 -2.47
C GLY A 95 8.86 -6.78 -1.51
N ALA A 96 7.95 -6.36 -0.62
CA ALA A 96 8.26 -5.36 0.42
C ALA A 96 9.26 -5.87 1.47
N ILE A 97 9.39 -7.19 1.61
CA ILE A 97 10.48 -7.84 2.33
C ILE A 97 11.30 -8.59 1.29
N PRO A 98 12.62 -8.35 1.14
CA PRO A 98 13.46 -9.28 0.42
C PRO A 98 13.35 -10.61 1.17
N SER A 99 12.56 -11.54 0.64
CA SER A 99 12.52 -12.89 1.13
C SER A 99 13.96 -13.40 1.12
N ASN A 100 14.52 -13.56 2.32
CA ASN A 100 15.76 -14.28 2.58
C ASN A 100 15.62 -15.79 2.27
N THR A 101 14.69 -16.16 1.38
CA THR A 101 14.55 -17.53 0.89
C THR A 101 15.58 -17.86 -0.20
N ALA A 102 16.39 -16.90 -0.63
CA ALA A 102 17.51 -17.12 -1.54
C ALA A 102 18.84 -17.55 -0.87
N ALA A 103 18.93 -17.64 0.47
CA ALA A 103 20.19 -17.98 1.17
C ALA A 103 20.28 -19.42 1.71
N ARG A 104 19.41 -20.34 1.30
CA ARG A 104 19.60 -21.78 1.56
C ARG A 104 19.82 -22.52 0.25
N GLN A 105 21.01 -22.33 -0.33
CA GLN A 105 21.60 -23.42 -1.11
C GLN A 105 21.73 -24.63 -0.17
N PRO A 106 21.22 -25.83 -0.54
CA PRO A 106 21.63 -27.04 0.14
C PRO A 106 23.12 -27.23 -0.13
N ALA A 107 23.95 -27.10 0.90
CA ALA A 107 25.32 -27.58 0.84
C ALA A 107 25.26 -29.09 0.64
N TYR A 108 25.60 -29.52 -0.58
CA TYR A 108 25.97 -30.89 -0.88
C TYR A 108 27.15 -31.27 0.02
N PHE A 109 26.99 -32.32 0.81
CA PHE A 109 28.04 -33.24 1.22
C PHE A 109 27.48 -34.66 1.15
#